data_AF-A0A968Z6I3-F1
#
_entry.id   AF-A0A968Z6I3-F1
#
_cell.length_a   1.000
_cell.length_b   1.000
_cell.length_c   1.000
_cell.angle_alpha   90.00
_cell.angle_beta   90.00
_cell.angle_gamma   90.00
#
_symmetry.space_group_name_H-M   'P 1'
#
loop_
_entity.id
_entity.type
_entity.pdbx_description
1 polymer ?
#
loop_
_entity_poly.entity_id
_entity_poly.type
_entity_poly.pdbx_seq_one_letter_code
_entity_poly.pdbx_strand_id
1 'polypeptide(L)'
;MTSTAKVQKPTMTEIQEWIVAYLAQLLEIEPEEVDVTVPLDSYGLDSSAAIGLTGDLEDWLGYEIDPTVIYDYPTVEALSEHLSSLA
;
A
#
# COMPACT_ATOMS: atom_id res chain seq x y z
N MET A 1 27.66 -1.08 1.40
CA MET A 1 27.40 -0.53 2.74
C MET A 1 26.31 -1.38 3.35
N THR A 2 26.53 -1.75 4.60
CA THR A 2 25.91 -2.79 5.42
C THR A 2 24.40 -2.62 5.58
N SER A 3 23.61 -3.70 5.46
CA SER A 3 22.72 -4.10 6.55
C SER A 3 22.11 -5.49 6.29
N THR A 4 22.49 -6.44 7.14
CA THR A 4 21.82 -7.72 7.35
C THR A 4 20.46 -7.44 7.98
N ALA A 5 19.39 -7.25 7.19
CA ALA A 5 18.06 -7.09 7.74
C ALA A 5 17.46 -8.47 8.04
N LYS A 6 17.25 -8.75 9.33
CA LYS A 6 16.33 -9.80 9.79
C LYS A 6 15.02 -9.66 8.99
N VAL A 7 14.39 -10.76 8.60
CA VAL A 7 13.01 -10.77 8.08
C VAL A 7 12.10 -10.26 9.19
N GLN A 8 11.98 -8.95 9.32
CA GLN A 8 11.07 -8.26 10.22
C GLN A 8 9.90 -7.82 9.38
N LYS A 9 8.70 -7.98 9.94
CA LYS A 9 7.49 -7.59 9.26
C LYS A 9 7.55 -6.10 8.93
N PRO A 10 7.12 -5.68 7.73
CA PRO A 10 7.21 -4.29 7.33
C PRO A 10 6.47 -3.37 8.31
N THR A 11 7.11 -2.27 8.63
CA THR A 11 6.54 -1.19 9.43
C THR A 11 5.46 -0.45 8.65
N MET A 12 4.59 0.29 9.34
CA MET A 12 3.60 1.18 8.73
C MET A 12 4.23 2.10 7.67
N THR A 13 5.40 2.68 7.96
CA THR A 13 6.13 3.55 7.03
C THR A 13 6.60 2.82 5.78
N GLU A 14 7.14 1.61 5.92
CA GLU A 14 7.57 0.81 4.76
C GLU A 14 6.38 0.39 3.89
N ILE A 15 5.24 0.06 4.50
CA ILE A 15 3.99 -0.24 3.78
C ILE A 15 3.47 1.00 3.05
N GLN A 16 3.45 2.15 3.73
CA GLN A 16 3.02 3.41 3.15
C GLN A 16 3.89 3.80 1.94
N GLU A 17 5.22 3.73 2.08
CA GLU A 17 6.17 4.01 0.99
C GLU A 17 5.96 3.06 -0.19
N TRP A 18 5.70 1.78 0.09
CA TRP A 18 5.41 0.80 -0.95
C TRP A 18 4.14 1.15 -1.72
N ILE A 19 3.04 1.46 -1.01
CA ILE A 19 1.76 1.82 -1.65
C ILE A 19 1.93 3.11 -2.46
N VAL A 20 2.59 4.13 -1.90
CA VAL A 20 2.89 5.38 -2.62
C VAL A 20 3.68 5.10 -3.90
N ALA A 21 4.71 4.25 -3.85
CA ALA A 21 5.50 3.89 -5.02
C ALA A 21 4.69 3.12 -6.07
N TYR A 22 3.76 2.26 -5.63
CA TYR A 22 2.83 1.55 -6.52
C TYR A 22 1.90 2.54 -7.23
N LEU A 23 1.29 3.45 -6.47
CA LEU A 23 0.39 4.47 -7.01
C LEU A 23 1.08 5.42 -7.96
N ALA A 24 2.26 5.90 -7.61
CA ALA A 24 3.06 6.78 -8.46
C ALA A 24 3.37 6.13 -9.81
N GLN A 25 3.72 4.84 -9.82
CA GLN A 25 3.94 4.08 -11.05
C GLN A 25 2.66 3.87 -11.85
N LEU A 26 1.55 3.54 -11.19
CA LEU A 26 0.25 3.33 -11.83
C LEU A 26 -0.27 4.61 -12.51
N LEU A 27 -0.08 5.76 -11.85
CA LEU A 27 -0.58 7.07 -12.29
C LEU A 27 0.42 7.84 -13.17
N GLU A 28 1.63 7.31 -13.34
CA GLU A 28 2.75 7.97 -14.04
C GLU A 28 3.10 9.36 -13.47
N ILE A 29 3.08 9.49 -12.14
CA ILE A 29 3.40 10.72 -11.39
C ILE A 29 4.59 10.51 -10.44
N GLU A 30 5.08 11.59 -9.83
CA GLU A 30 6.12 11.46 -8.80
C GLU A 30 5.53 10.94 -7.46
N PRO A 31 6.26 10.13 -6.68
CA PRO A 31 5.81 9.64 -5.37
C PRO A 31 5.37 10.75 -4.40
N GLU A 32 5.99 11.93 -4.52
CA GLU A 32 5.70 13.11 -3.70
C GLU A 32 4.34 13.75 -4.05
N GLU A 33 3.78 13.44 -5.22
CA GLU A 33 2.46 13.92 -5.66
C GLU A 33 1.33 13.03 -5.13
N VAL A 34 1.65 11.86 -4.55
CA VAL A 34 0.66 10.98 -3.90
C VAL A 34 0.40 11.47 -2.48
N ASP A 35 -0.75 12.10 -2.29
CA ASP A 35 -1.28 12.43 -0.96
C ASP A 35 -1.84 11.17 -0.28
N VAL A 36 -1.23 10.80 0.84
CA VAL A 36 -1.56 9.61 1.63
C VAL A 36 -2.89 9.73 2.39
N THR A 37 -3.44 10.94 2.50
CA THR A 37 -4.70 11.24 3.19
C THR A 37 -5.89 11.31 2.23
N VAL A 38 -5.62 11.33 0.92
CA VAL A 38 -6.65 11.34 -0.12
C VAL A 38 -7.16 9.92 -0.36
N PRO A 39 -8.49 9.75 -0.55
CA PRO A 39 -9.06 8.46 -0.92
C PRO A 39 -8.46 7.88 -2.20
N LEU A 40 -8.17 6.58 -2.20
CA LEU A 40 -7.60 5.84 -3.31
C LEU A 40 -8.47 5.96 -4.58
N ASP A 41 -9.79 5.99 -4.43
CA ASP A 41 -10.74 6.18 -5.54
C ASP A 41 -10.59 7.54 -6.25
N SER A 42 -10.07 8.56 -5.55
CA SER A 42 -9.87 9.90 -6.10
C SER A 42 -8.69 9.94 -7.08
N TYR A 43 -7.78 8.98 -7.00
CA TYR A 43 -6.74 8.74 -8.00
C TYR A 43 -7.23 7.94 -9.21
N GLY A 44 -8.51 7.55 -9.24
CA GLY A 44 -9.07 6.74 -10.31
C GLY A 44 -8.76 5.25 -10.17
N LEU A 45 -8.43 4.77 -8.97
CA LEU A 45 -8.38 3.33 -8.70
C LEU A 45 -9.79 2.73 -8.83
N ASP A 46 -10.00 2.02 -9.94
CA ASP A 46 -11.15 1.18 -10.14
C ASP A 46 -10.95 -0.20 -9.48
N SER A 47 -11.98 -1.05 -9.53
CA SER A 47 -11.94 -2.38 -8.91
C SER A 47 -10.79 -3.25 -9.43
N SER A 48 -10.35 -3.09 -10.68
CA SER A 48 -9.25 -3.90 -11.20
C SER A 48 -7.89 -3.47 -10.63
N ALA A 49 -7.65 -2.17 -10.53
CA ALA A 49 -6.44 -1.62 -9.93
C ALA A 49 -6.37 -1.92 -8.41
N ALA A 50 -7.51 -1.89 -7.71
CA ALA A 50 -7.60 -2.25 -6.30
C ALA A 50 -7.24 -3.73 -6.04
N ILE A 51 -7.72 -4.64 -6.90
CA ILE A 51 -7.37 -6.07 -6.84
C ILE A 51 -5.87 -6.28 -7.15
N GLY A 52 -5.31 -5.54 -8.11
CA GLY A 52 -3.87 -5.60 -8.41
C GLY A 52 -3.02 -5.12 -7.23
N LEU A 53 -3.38 -3.97 -6.64
CA LEU A 53 -2.68 -3.40 -5.49
C LEU A 53 -2.67 -4.38 -4.30
N THR A 54 -3.82 -4.97 -4.00
CA THR A 54 -3.95 -5.93 -2.88
C THR A 54 -3.17 -7.21 -3.16
N GLY A 55 -3.25 -7.78 -4.37
CA GLY A 55 -2.47 -8.97 -4.72
C GLY A 55 -0.96 -8.76 -4.64
N ASP A 56 -0.46 -7.64 -5.14
CA ASP A 56 0.98 -7.33 -5.06
C ASP A 56 1.43 -7.04 -3.62
N LEU A 57 0.55 -6.45 -2.78
CA LEU A 57 0.78 -6.30 -1.35
C LEU A 57 0.82 -7.64 -0.62
N GLU A 58 -0.11 -8.56 -0.92
CA GLU A 58 -0.14 -9.91 -0.35
C GLU A 58 1.17 -10.65 -0.61
N ASP A 59 1.64 -10.60 -1.86
CA ASP A 59 2.90 -11.23 -2.28
C ASP A 59 4.11 -10.61 -1.56
N TRP A 60 4.11 -9.30 -1.35
CA TRP A 60 5.20 -8.60 -0.66
C TRP A 60 5.18 -8.83 0.86
N LEU A 61 4.00 -8.82 1.48
CA LEU A 61 3.80 -8.98 2.93
C LEU A 61 3.85 -10.44 3.38
N GLY A 62 3.54 -11.37 2.47
CA GLY A 62 3.53 -12.81 2.73
C GLY A 62 2.30 -13.30 3.51
N TYR A 63 1.18 -12.57 3.45
CA TYR A 63 -0.10 -12.96 4.05
C TYR A 63 -1.28 -12.48 3.21
N GLU A 64 -2.43 -13.16 3.33
CA GLU A 64 -3.67 -12.82 2.61
C GLU A 64 -4.30 -11.53 3.16
N ILE A 65 -4.74 -10.67 2.24
CA ILE A 65 -5.36 -9.37 2.46
C ILE A 65 -6.71 -9.40 1.76
N ASP A 66 -7.79 -9.18 2.50
CA ASP A 66 -9.11 -9.07 1.87
C ASP A 66 -9.15 -7.81 0.98
N PRO A 67 -9.45 -7.91 -0.32
CA PRO A 67 -9.52 -6.75 -1.20
C PRO A 67 -10.60 -5.74 -0.76
N THR A 68 -11.55 -6.11 0.11
CA THR A 68 -12.50 -5.16 0.69
C THR A 68 -11.85 -4.17 1.65
N VAL A 69 -10.63 -4.44 2.13
CA VAL A 69 -9.88 -3.57 3.04
C VAL A 69 -9.69 -2.17 2.46
N ILE A 70 -9.61 -2.04 1.14
CA ILE A 70 -9.50 -0.74 0.45
C ILE A 70 -10.77 0.11 0.63
N TYR A 71 -11.94 -0.50 0.81
CA TYR A 71 -13.18 0.23 1.09
C TYR A 71 -13.31 0.60 2.56
N ASP A 72 -12.80 -0.24 3.46
CA ASP A 72 -12.79 0.02 4.90
C ASP A 72 -11.73 1.06 5.30
N TYR A 73 -10.59 1.05 4.60
CA TYR A 73 -9.44 1.92 4.79
C TYR A 73 -9.10 2.63 3.46
N PRO A 74 -9.87 3.65 3.07
CA PRO A 74 -9.82 4.21 1.73
C PRO A 74 -8.61 5.09 1.45
N THR A 75 -7.70 5.31 2.41
CA THR A 75 -6.52 6.16 2.25
C THR A 75 -5.25 5.34 2.43
N VAL A 76 -4.14 5.80 1.84
CA VAL A 76 -2.85 5.12 1.99
C VAL A 76 -2.43 5.07 3.47
N GLU A 77 -2.63 6.17 4.20
CA GLU A 77 -2.35 6.26 5.63
C GLU A 77 -3.13 5.19 6.41
N ALA A 78 -4.45 5.16 6.25
CA ALA A 78 -5.32 4.23 6.98
C ALA A 78 -5.05 2.76 6.62
N LEU A 79 -4.80 2.47 5.34
CA LEU A 79 -4.47 1.13 4.86
C LEU A 79 -3.13 0.67 5.44
N SER A 80 -2.11 1.53 5.42
CA SER A 80 -0.79 1.21 5.97
C SER A 80 -0.82 0.98 7.48
N GLU A 81 -1.60 1.78 8.21
CA GLU A 81 -1.82 1.60 9.66
C GLU A 81 -2.47 0.24 9.93
N HIS A 82 -3.54 -0.08 9.21
CA HIS A 82 -4.23 -1.36 9.37
C HIS A 82 -3.32 -2.56 9.08
N LEU A 83 -2.65 -2.57 7.92
CA LEU A 83 -1.76 -3.67 7.51
C LEU A 83 -0.56 -3.84 8.46
N SER A 84 -0.03 -2.74 9.00
CA SER A 84 1.05 -2.80 10.00
C SER A 84 0.60 -3.40 11.34
N SER A 85 -0.70 -3.34 11.65
CA SER A 85 -1.27 -3.94 12.86
C SER A 85 -1.56 -5.44 12.73
N LEU A 86 -1.68 -5.93 11.49
CA LEU A 86 -1.85 -7.36 11.17
C LEU A 86 -0.52 -8.11 11.18
N ALA A 87 0.58 -7.36 11.01
CA ALA A 87 1.95 -7.82 11.16
C ALA A 87 2.28 -8.12 12.63
#